data_AF-A0A662LVX5-F1
#
_entry.id   AF-A0A662LVX5-F1
#
_cell.length_a   1.000
_cell.length_b   1.000
_cell.length_c   1.000
_cell.angle_alpha   90.00
_cell.angle_beta   90.00
_cell.angle_gamma   90.00
#
_symmetry.space_group_name_H-M   'P 1'
#
loop_
_entity.id
_entity.type
_entity.pdbx_description
1 polymer ?
#
loop_
_entity_poly.entity_id
_entity_poly.type
_entity_poly.pdbx_seq_one_letter_code
_entity_poly.pdbx_strand_id
1 'polypeptide(L)'
;TGEIARMDLGLYKYEIWRTFNGFYWTANNIMSKSVRREALGFGLKGFALKIMDKLTGAFPYYKYFTRKYYPAPRDEKFEELGKKYYGKIDIEVLKHKIMTGYPVCDEASTDVKAADTQLIENNSIWVFWGNTRGMVWNTSLLKDNLAGVRDVPPAGWTLLCGLPEKHDVTFSSSSTNEAKQEGKVVWSYDFAGDFEGRNSWHADLAYANGTIVGAGSNGVVYALDAKTGNKIWSKKINSFDEKTWVNTGNDIVVVGWENETCALDVKDGNILWRNNNARLISSKPVFTDDLVIIGSREGRVFAIDIDSGDTLWQTDFGLSNVYVSYDKNNKKVIVTAGGHCYSLYPNNGSIYWDFIADGFIEAPLEIVENTIYFGSSDTNIYAIDSTNGKLRWKQKTGWWIATTPTFDNGIIFVASMDHHLYAMNAENGEKLWSFNCWAAIHSSPVVYGNYVFFGCDDGRFYALNKTNGDLAWCFAPGYTINDDIYNYITTAIVSNVIANEGMVFFSANGMIYGLDAQTFETSSKASVEKKTSAIYPSPIYISIALAIIIILTILYLYLRKK
;
A
#
# COMPACT_ATOMS: atom_id res chain seq x y z
N THR A 1 20.46 21.79 -8.03
CA THR A 1 21.41 22.29 -7.00
C THR A 1 20.77 22.04 -5.66
N GLY A 2 21.42 21.26 -4.78
CA GLY A 2 20.76 20.68 -3.59
C GLY A 2 20.05 21.72 -2.71
N GLU A 3 18.76 21.53 -2.53
CA GLU A 3 17.89 22.34 -1.67
C GLU A 3 17.65 21.61 -0.34
N ILE A 4 17.45 22.35 0.75
CA ILE A 4 17.02 21.80 2.04
C ILE A 4 15.65 22.37 2.32
N ALA A 5 14.60 21.54 2.26
CA ALA A 5 13.30 21.88 2.82
C ALA A 5 13.21 21.39 4.27
N ARG A 6 12.54 22.16 5.12
CA ARG A 6 11.89 21.69 6.36
C ARG A 6 10.50 21.15 5.95
N MET A 7 9.87 20.25 6.69
CA MET A 7 8.42 19.99 6.61
C MET A 7 7.86 19.97 8.03
N ASP A 8 7.03 20.93 8.36
CA ASP A 8 6.20 20.89 9.58
C ASP A 8 4.79 20.46 9.16
N LEU A 9 4.22 19.45 9.84
CA LEU A 9 2.81 19.13 9.74
C LEU A 9 1.99 20.28 10.36
N GLY A 10 1.58 21.24 9.55
CA GLY A 10 0.56 22.19 9.95
C GLY A 10 -0.81 21.74 9.46
N LEU A 11 -1.80 21.77 10.35
CA LEU A 11 -3.15 21.25 10.12
C LEU A 11 -4.01 22.03 9.10
N TYR A 12 -3.57 23.19 8.57
CA TYR A 12 -4.35 23.96 7.59
C TYR A 12 -3.50 24.68 6.53
N LYS A 13 -3.91 24.60 5.26
CA LYS A 13 -3.44 25.29 4.03
C LYS A 13 -2.41 26.44 4.28
N TYR A 14 -1.15 26.20 3.92
CA TYR A 14 -0.09 27.22 3.94
C TYR A 14 0.33 27.58 2.51
N GLU A 15 0.54 28.88 2.26
CA GLU A 15 1.14 29.34 1.01
C GLU A 15 2.66 29.09 1.03
N ILE A 16 3.12 28.33 0.04
CA ILE A 16 4.53 28.04 -0.21
C ILE A 16 5.10 29.18 -1.08
N TRP A 17 6.07 29.95 -0.56
CA TRP A 17 6.67 31.07 -1.28
C TRP A 17 8.01 30.67 -1.92
N ARG A 18 8.10 30.81 -3.25
CA ARG A 18 9.31 30.57 -4.07
C ARG A 18 10.09 31.87 -4.25
N THR A 19 11.42 31.83 -4.11
CA THR A 19 12.28 32.94 -4.62
C THR A 19 12.90 32.54 -5.96
N PHE A 20 13.24 33.54 -6.78
CA PHE A 20 13.70 33.37 -8.17
C PHE A 20 14.94 32.48 -8.34
N ASN A 21 15.75 32.29 -7.27
CA ASN A 21 16.99 31.49 -7.29
C ASN A 21 17.09 30.43 -6.17
N GLY A 22 15.96 29.87 -5.71
CA GLY A 22 15.93 28.64 -4.89
C GLY A 22 16.19 28.84 -3.40
N PHE A 23 15.13 28.70 -2.59
CA PHE A 23 15.15 28.36 -1.14
C PHE A 23 13.71 28.09 -0.69
N TYR A 24 13.44 26.91 -0.09
CA TYR A 24 12.23 26.66 0.68
C TYR A 24 12.55 26.56 2.18
N TRP A 25 11.77 27.27 3.01
CA TRP A 25 11.68 27.09 4.46
C TRP A 25 10.21 26.81 4.75
N THR A 26 9.87 25.66 5.36
CA THR A 26 8.51 25.52 5.93
C THR A 26 8.45 26.19 7.29
N ALA A 27 7.27 26.73 7.59
CA ALA A 27 6.82 27.37 8.84
C ALA A 27 7.90 28.09 9.66
N ASN A 28 7.83 29.42 9.67
CA ASN A 28 8.78 30.34 10.30
C ASN A 28 10.11 30.52 9.54
N ASN A 29 10.05 31.16 8.36
CA ASN A 29 11.19 31.97 7.95
C ASN A 29 11.37 33.11 8.97
N ILE A 30 12.20 32.86 9.99
CA ILE A 30 12.59 33.87 10.99
C ILE A 30 13.16 35.09 10.29
N MET A 31 13.68 35.04 9.08
CA MET A 31 14.22 36.21 8.38
C MET A 31 13.15 37.03 7.65
N SER A 32 11.92 36.52 7.51
CA SER A 32 10.82 37.26 6.88
C SER A 32 10.16 38.24 7.85
N LYS A 33 10.13 39.53 7.47
CA LYS A 33 9.50 40.61 8.26
C LYS A 33 7.97 40.45 8.40
N SER A 34 7.30 39.73 7.51
CA SER A 34 5.85 39.48 7.59
C SER A 34 5.54 38.36 8.58
N VAL A 35 6.31 37.26 8.51
CA VAL A 35 6.23 36.12 9.42
C VAL A 35 6.56 36.52 10.86
N ARG A 36 7.59 37.36 11.08
CA ARG A 36 7.87 37.92 12.42
C ARG A 36 6.72 38.79 12.95
N ARG A 37 6.07 39.58 12.09
CA ARG A 37 4.94 40.42 12.51
C ARG A 37 3.73 39.59 12.91
N GLU A 38 3.46 38.50 12.20
CA GLU A 38 2.40 37.56 12.55
C GLU A 38 2.71 36.81 13.85
N ALA A 39 3.92 36.28 14.02
CA ALA A 39 4.38 35.61 15.23
C ALA A 39 4.41 36.52 16.48
N LEU A 40 4.64 37.83 16.29
CA LEU A 40 4.59 38.84 17.36
C LEU A 40 3.18 39.41 17.58
N GLY A 41 2.16 38.95 16.83
CA GLY A 41 0.77 39.34 17.01
C GLY A 41 0.36 40.68 16.38
N PHE A 42 1.13 41.18 15.40
CA PHE A 42 0.91 42.47 14.71
C PHE A 42 0.20 42.34 13.35
N GLY A 43 -0.36 41.18 13.01
CA GLY A 43 -1.21 41.03 11.82
C GLY A 43 -2.64 41.53 12.08
N LEU A 44 -3.16 42.44 11.25
CA LEU A 44 -4.52 43.02 11.36
C LEU A 44 -5.63 41.96 11.54
N LYS A 45 -5.54 40.85 10.78
CA LYS A 45 -6.48 39.73 10.84
C LYS A 45 -6.39 38.97 12.17
N GLY A 46 -5.18 38.69 12.64
CA GLY A 46 -4.94 38.03 13.94
C GLY A 46 -5.33 38.91 15.14
N PHE A 47 -5.15 40.22 15.03
CA PHE A 47 -5.57 41.18 16.05
C PHE A 47 -7.10 41.28 16.15
N ALA A 48 -7.81 41.36 15.03
CA ALA A 48 -9.28 41.37 15.00
C ALA A 48 -9.88 40.07 15.56
N LEU A 49 -9.32 38.92 15.20
CA LEU A 49 -9.78 37.62 15.70
C LEU A 49 -9.53 37.44 17.20
N LYS A 50 -8.42 37.99 17.74
CA LYS A 50 -8.17 38.07 19.18
C LYS A 50 -9.20 38.89 19.94
N ILE A 51 -9.60 40.04 19.39
CA ILE A 51 -10.64 40.88 20.00
C ILE A 51 -11.98 40.15 19.99
N MET A 52 -12.32 39.52 18.86
CA MET A 52 -13.55 38.74 18.71
C MET A 52 -13.61 37.56 19.69
N ASP A 53 -12.52 36.78 19.85
CA ASP A 53 -12.46 35.69 20.83
C ASP A 53 -12.61 36.21 22.27
N LYS A 54 -11.93 37.31 22.60
CA LYS A 54 -12.00 37.92 23.95
C LYS A 54 -13.39 38.46 24.30
N LEU A 55 -14.18 38.87 23.30
CA LEU A 55 -15.54 39.40 23.48
C LEU A 55 -16.62 38.32 23.44
N THR A 56 -16.43 37.26 22.67
CA THR A 56 -17.50 36.28 22.37
C THR A 56 -17.25 34.89 22.96
N GLY A 57 -16.00 34.54 23.28
CA GLY A 57 -15.61 33.19 23.67
C GLY A 57 -15.83 32.12 22.60
N ALA A 58 -16.17 32.52 21.37
CA ALA A 58 -16.63 31.62 20.31
C ALA A 58 -15.51 30.84 19.61
N PHE A 59 -14.24 31.17 19.87
CA PHE A 59 -13.09 30.57 19.18
C PHE A 59 -12.05 29.99 20.17
N PRO A 60 -12.42 29.00 21.01
CA PRO A 60 -11.53 28.44 22.03
C PRO A 60 -10.23 27.82 21.46
N TYR A 61 -10.22 27.46 20.17
CA TYR A 61 -9.07 26.92 19.45
C TYR A 61 -8.07 27.98 18.95
N TYR A 62 -8.39 29.28 19.01
CA TYR A 62 -7.49 30.35 18.57
C TYR A 62 -6.32 30.61 19.55
N LYS A 63 -6.32 29.95 20.72
CA LYS A 63 -5.24 30.01 21.71
C LYS A 63 -3.89 29.51 21.20
N TYR A 64 -3.84 28.75 20.10
CA TYR A 64 -2.59 28.21 19.54
C TYR A 64 -1.70 29.26 18.85
N PHE A 65 -2.24 30.40 18.41
CA PHE A 65 -1.50 31.25 17.46
C PHE A 65 -0.58 32.31 18.07
N THR A 66 -0.54 32.50 19.40
CA THR A 66 0.37 33.50 19.98
C THR A 66 0.75 33.18 21.43
N ARG A 67 1.53 32.12 21.64
CA ARG A 67 2.53 32.17 22.73
C ARG A 67 3.74 32.93 22.21
N LYS A 68 4.34 33.75 23.08
CA LYS A 68 5.62 34.42 22.83
C LYS A 68 6.61 33.36 22.33
N TYR A 69 7.08 33.50 21.09
CA TYR A 69 8.03 32.56 20.51
C TYR A 69 9.34 32.63 21.29
N TYR A 70 9.77 31.51 21.86
CA TYR A 70 11.08 31.33 22.46
C TYR A 70 11.88 30.42 21.52
N PRO A 71 12.96 30.91 20.89
CA PRO A 71 13.74 30.07 19.99
C PRO A 71 14.32 28.89 20.76
N ALA A 72 14.12 27.69 20.24
CA ALA A 72 14.78 26.49 20.75
C ALA A 72 16.26 26.49 20.31
N PRO A 73 17.16 25.72 20.98
CA PRO A 73 18.55 25.55 20.51
C PRO A 73 18.64 25.12 19.04
N ARG A 74 17.62 24.40 18.55
CA ARG A 74 17.45 24.07 17.13
C ARG A 74 17.33 25.31 16.25
N ASP A 75 16.46 26.23 16.61
CA ASP A 75 16.14 27.42 15.82
C ASP A 75 17.35 28.36 15.75
N GLU A 76 18.09 28.47 16.84
CA GLU A 76 19.36 29.19 16.90
C GLU A 76 20.41 28.57 15.96
N LYS A 77 20.47 27.23 15.91
CA LYS A 77 21.40 26.51 15.04
C LYS A 77 21.06 26.66 13.56
N PHE A 78 19.78 26.59 13.20
CA PHE A 78 19.35 26.87 11.82
C PHE A 78 19.56 28.33 11.43
N GLU A 79 19.41 29.28 12.36
CA GLU A 79 19.73 30.68 12.12
C GLU A 79 21.25 30.89 11.90
N GLU A 80 22.10 30.19 12.66
CA GLU A 80 23.56 30.16 12.44
C GLU A 80 23.92 29.61 11.05
N LEU A 81 23.38 28.42 10.70
CA LEU A 81 23.62 27.76 9.42
C LEU A 81 23.12 28.61 8.24
N GLY A 82 21.94 29.21 8.40
CA GLY A 82 21.39 30.18 7.47
C GLY A 82 22.36 31.35 7.28
N LYS A 83 22.74 32.07 8.33
CA LYS A 83 23.71 33.19 8.23
C LYS A 83 25.04 32.80 7.60
N LYS A 84 25.51 31.58 7.85
CA LYS A 84 26.81 31.09 7.38
C LYS A 84 26.82 30.67 5.92
N TYR A 85 25.75 30.02 5.45
CA TYR A 85 25.73 29.35 4.14
C TYR A 85 24.67 29.90 3.17
N TYR A 86 23.84 30.87 3.55
CA TYR A 86 22.82 31.47 2.68
C TYR A 86 23.41 31.92 1.33
N GLY A 87 22.87 31.35 0.24
CA GLY A 87 23.30 31.63 -1.13
C GLY A 87 24.64 30.99 -1.55
N LYS A 88 25.21 30.09 -0.74
CA LYS A 88 26.52 29.42 -0.98
C LYS A 88 26.47 27.89 -0.78
N ILE A 89 25.30 27.29 -0.77
CA ILE A 89 25.13 25.84 -0.52
C ILE A 89 25.30 25.08 -1.85
N ASP A 90 26.26 24.17 -1.91
CA ASP A 90 26.39 23.16 -2.96
C ASP A 90 26.15 21.74 -2.40
N ILE A 91 26.17 20.73 -3.30
CA ILE A 91 25.94 19.33 -2.96
C ILE A 91 26.96 18.78 -1.95
N GLU A 92 28.21 19.26 -1.97
CA GLU A 92 29.28 18.80 -1.09
C GLU A 92 29.12 19.37 0.33
N VAL A 93 28.76 20.65 0.44
CA VAL A 93 28.37 21.28 1.72
C VAL A 93 27.13 20.59 2.30
N LEU A 94 26.15 20.29 1.46
CA LEU A 94 24.94 19.56 1.87
C LEU A 94 25.31 18.18 2.43
N LYS A 95 25.99 17.33 1.66
CA LYS A 95 26.38 15.96 2.06
C LYS A 95 27.30 15.94 3.28
N HIS A 96 28.35 16.74 3.29
CA HIS A 96 29.45 16.60 4.26
C HIS A 96 29.38 17.53 5.47
N LYS A 97 28.46 18.51 5.48
CA LYS A 97 28.33 19.45 6.61
C LYS A 97 26.92 19.53 7.18
N ILE A 98 25.88 19.30 6.37
CA ILE A 98 24.48 19.47 6.80
C ILE A 98 23.76 18.12 6.97
N MET A 99 24.00 17.15 6.08
CA MET A 99 23.41 15.81 6.14
C MET A 99 24.15 14.87 7.10
N THR A 100 25.44 15.10 7.32
CA THR A 100 26.33 14.30 8.19
C THR A 100 26.43 14.83 9.62
N GLY A 101 25.88 16.01 9.91
CA GLY A 101 25.78 16.53 11.27
C GLY A 101 24.68 15.83 12.08
N TYR A 102 24.78 15.88 13.41
CA TYR A 102 23.67 15.49 14.31
C TYR A 102 22.38 16.18 13.85
N PRO A 103 21.24 15.46 13.75
CA PRO A 103 20.00 16.10 13.37
C PRO A 103 19.64 17.14 14.42
N VAL A 104 19.22 18.31 13.95
CA VAL A 104 18.91 19.43 14.82
C VAL A 104 17.51 19.22 15.39
N CYS A 105 17.38 18.29 16.34
CA CYS A 105 16.11 17.97 16.99
C CYS A 105 16.01 18.77 18.30
N ASP A 106 14.81 19.24 18.64
CA ASP A 106 14.39 19.33 20.05
C ASP A 106 13.56 18.09 20.40
N GLU A 107 13.20 17.91 21.66
CA GLU A 107 12.32 16.81 22.13
C GLU A 107 10.94 16.79 21.44
N ALA A 108 10.64 17.79 20.58
CA ALA A 108 9.31 18.07 20.08
C ALA A 108 9.16 18.08 18.53
N SER A 109 10.20 17.77 17.75
CA SER A 109 10.14 17.84 16.28
C SER A 109 11.01 16.81 15.57
N THR A 110 10.55 16.35 14.41
CA THR A 110 11.29 15.48 13.48
C THR A 110 11.88 16.31 12.35
N ASP A 111 13.14 16.05 12.00
CA ASP A 111 13.81 16.66 10.86
C ASP A 111 13.40 15.92 9.59
N VAL A 112 12.95 16.64 8.56
CA VAL A 112 12.63 16.11 7.24
C VAL A 112 13.45 16.92 6.25
N LYS A 113 14.40 16.27 5.56
CA LYS A 113 15.26 16.90 4.57
C LYS A 113 14.89 16.38 3.18
N ALA A 114 14.20 17.20 2.39
CA ALA A 114 13.90 16.90 0.99
C ALA A 114 14.60 17.91 0.07
N ALA A 115 15.07 17.44 -1.08
CA ALA A 115 15.74 18.25 -2.09
C ALA A 115 14.91 18.29 -3.38
N ASP A 116 14.57 19.50 -3.84
CA ASP A 116 14.12 19.84 -5.20
C ASP A 116 12.85 19.12 -5.72
N THR A 117 11.77 19.89 -5.93
CA THR A 117 10.50 19.41 -6.49
C THR A 117 10.67 18.70 -7.83
N GLN A 118 11.60 19.14 -8.69
CA GLN A 118 11.87 18.51 -9.98
C GLN A 118 12.59 17.16 -9.82
N LEU A 119 13.40 16.99 -8.77
CA LEU A 119 13.97 15.68 -8.41
C LEU A 119 12.90 14.75 -7.85
N ILE A 120 11.99 15.24 -7.01
CA ILE A 120 10.86 14.45 -6.48
C ILE A 120 9.92 14.01 -7.61
N GLU A 121 9.57 14.89 -8.54
CA GLU A 121 8.75 14.62 -9.73
C GLU A 121 9.37 13.58 -10.66
N ASN A 122 10.68 13.67 -10.93
CA ASN A 122 11.32 12.79 -11.91
C ASN A 122 11.93 11.52 -11.31
N ASN A 123 12.24 11.49 -10.01
CA ASN A 123 13.06 10.42 -9.44
C ASN A 123 12.44 9.73 -8.23
N SER A 124 11.41 10.32 -7.61
CA SER A 124 11.02 10.00 -6.23
C SER A 124 12.20 10.15 -5.26
N ILE A 125 11.96 10.50 -3.99
CA ILE A 125 13.05 10.75 -3.04
C ILE A 125 12.80 10.01 -1.74
N TRP A 126 13.77 9.20 -1.34
CA TRP A 126 13.84 8.65 0.01
C TRP A 126 14.10 9.78 1.02
N VAL A 127 13.17 9.93 1.95
CA VAL A 127 13.17 10.93 3.00
C VAL A 127 13.05 10.24 4.34
N PHE A 128 13.95 10.54 5.26
CA PHE A 128 13.85 10.03 6.63
C PHE A 128 12.81 10.83 7.42
N TRP A 129 11.84 10.13 8.00
CA TRP A 129 10.78 10.68 8.84
C TRP A 129 10.96 10.23 10.29
N GLY A 130 11.40 11.14 11.15
CA GLY A 130 11.69 10.83 12.56
C GLY A 130 12.97 11.49 13.05
N ASN A 131 13.41 11.11 14.25
CA ASN A 131 14.78 11.36 14.72
C ASN A 131 15.67 10.16 14.34
N THR A 132 16.83 10.42 13.73
CA THR A 132 17.79 9.35 13.34
C THR A 132 18.33 8.54 14.51
N ARG A 133 18.10 8.98 15.76
CA ARG A 133 18.45 8.27 17.00
C ARG A 133 17.45 7.19 17.41
N GLY A 134 16.38 6.97 16.64
CA GLY A 134 15.34 6.00 17.03
C GLY A 134 14.48 6.47 18.21
N MET A 135 14.55 7.76 18.55
CA MET A 135 13.83 8.31 19.70
C MET A 135 12.36 8.52 19.37
N VAL A 136 11.50 8.04 20.27
CA VAL A 136 10.07 8.33 20.26
C VAL A 136 9.88 9.81 20.60
N TRP A 137 9.10 10.52 19.78
CA TRP A 137 8.65 11.88 20.08
C TRP A 137 7.72 11.83 21.30
N ASN A 138 8.24 12.18 22.48
CA ASN A 138 7.48 12.13 23.72
C ASN A 138 6.69 13.42 23.92
N THR A 139 5.42 13.38 23.58
CA THR A 139 4.52 14.55 23.71
C THR A 139 3.90 14.64 25.10
N SER A 140 4.00 13.54 25.86
CA SER A 140 3.52 13.39 27.25
C SER A 140 4.23 14.31 28.25
N LEU A 141 5.47 14.72 27.96
CA LEU A 141 6.28 15.61 28.81
C LEU A 141 6.04 17.10 28.54
N LEU A 142 5.28 17.44 27.50
CA LEU A 142 4.93 18.82 27.20
C LEU A 142 3.95 19.34 28.26
N LYS A 143 4.36 20.42 28.95
CA LYS A 143 3.76 20.95 30.20
C LYS A 143 2.27 21.34 30.18
N ASP A 144 1.57 21.19 29.06
CA ASP A 144 0.15 21.49 28.96
C ASP A 144 -0.58 20.27 28.41
N ASN A 145 -1.53 19.73 29.18
CA ASN A 145 -2.41 18.62 28.83
C ASN A 145 -3.11 18.86 27.47
N LEU A 146 -2.45 18.45 26.39
CA LEU A 146 -3.05 18.39 25.06
C LEU A 146 -3.91 17.12 25.02
N ALA A 147 -5.23 17.27 24.91
CA ALA A 147 -6.11 16.15 24.68
C ALA A 147 -5.77 15.53 23.31
N GLY A 148 -5.15 14.35 23.34
CA GLY A 148 -4.98 13.49 22.16
C GLY A 148 -3.56 13.24 21.65
N VAL A 149 -2.51 13.78 22.26
CA VAL A 149 -1.15 13.59 21.71
C VAL A 149 -0.49 12.39 22.37
N ARG A 150 -0.37 11.29 21.60
CA ARG A 150 0.43 10.13 21.98
C ARG A 150 1.86 10.31 21.50
N ASP A 151 2.77 9.63 22.17
CA ASP A 151 4.17 9.54 21.79
C ASP A 151 4.28 8.95 20.36
N VAL A 152 4.98 9.63 19.44
CA VAL A 152 5.09 9.21 18.02
C VAL A 152 6.45 8.54 17.78
N PRO A 153 6.51 7.25 17.43
CA PRO A 153 7.76 6.58 17.11
C PRO A 153 8.34 7.11 15.79
N PRO A 154 9.66 7.03 15.58
CA PRO A 154 10.27 7.36 14.30
C PRO A 154 9.76 6.40 13.21
N ALA A 155 9.43 6.94 12.04
CA ALA A 155 8.87 6.18 10.91
C ALA A 155 9.95 5.68 9.92
N GLY A 156 11.21 6.12 10.07
CA GLY A 156 12.33 5.64 9.26
C GLY A 156 12.40 6.28 7.87
N TRP A 157 13.06 5.61 6.92
CA TRP A 157 13.10 6.07 5.53
C TRP A 157 11.76 5.82 4.83
N THR A 158 11.18 6.88 4.26
CA THR A 158 9.94 6.89 3.47
C THR A 158 10.23 7.38 2.07
N LEU A 159 9.65 6.78 1.04
CA LEU A 159 9.80 7.25 -0.33
C LEU A 159 8.71 8.30 -0.66
N LEU A 160 9.10 9.55 -0.83
CA LEU A 160 8.23 10.61 -1.34
C LEU A 160 8.23 10.57 -2.87
N CYS A 161 7.11 10.22 -3.47
CA CYS A 161 6.93 10.24 -4.92
C CYS A 161 6.35 11.58 -5.36
N GLY A 162 6.88 12.13 -6.43
CA GLY A 162 6.35 13.35 -7.00
C GLY A 162 5.01 13.14 -7.65
N LEU A 163 4.17 14.16 -7.48
CA LEU A 163 2.87 14.22 -8.11
C LEU A 163 2.99 14.90 -9.48
N PRO A 164 2.49 14.31 -10.58
CA PRO A 164 2.48 15.01 -11.87
C PRO A 164 1.72 16.34 -11.82
N GLU A 165 2.13 17.30 -12.65
CA GLU A 165 1.74 18.73 -12.65
C GLU A 165 0.22 19.04 -12.64
N LYS A 166 -0.65 18.06 -12.91
CA LYS A 166 -2.12 18.20 -12.89
C LYS A 166 -2.81 17.03 -12.21
N HIS A 167 -3.44 17.35 -11.09
CA HIS A 167 -4.31 16.46 -10.32
C HIS A 167 -5.73 17.02 -10.24
N ASP A 168 -6.63 16.43 -11.02
CA ASP A 168 -8.06 16.46 -10.70
C ASP A 168 -8.37 15.28 -9.77
N VAL A 169 -7.75 15.27 -8.58
CA VAL A 169 -8.10 14.28 -7.55
C VAL A 169 -9.44 14.72 -6.96
N THR A 170 -10.51 14.15 -7.52
CA THR A 170 -11.86 14.28 -6.99
C THR A 170 -12.04 13.21 -5.95
N PHE A 171 -11.94 13.60 -4.67
CA PHE A 171 -12.35 12.73 -3.57
C PHE A 171 -13.86 12.52 -3.67
N SER A 172 -14.29 11.31 -4.00
CA SER A 172 -15.70 10.93 -3.91
C SER A 172 -16.12 11.03 -2.44
N SER A 173 -17.01 11.96 -2.13
CA SER A 173 -17.66 12.08 -0.81
C SER A 173 -18.71 10.99 -0.56
N SER A 174 -18.78 9.97 -1.41
CA SER A 174 -19.67 8.81 -1.29
C SER A 174 -18.81 7.55 -1.22
N SER A 175 -18.98 6.61 -0.31
CA SER A 175 -20.18 6.21 0.42
C SER A 175 -19.72 5.44 1.65
N THR A 176 -20.50 5.52 2.74
CA THR A 176 -20.46 4.53 3.81
C THR A 176 -20.89 3.19 3.21
N ASN A 177 -19.93 2.47 2.62
CA ASN A 177 -20.13 1.10 2.21
C ASN A 177 -20.16 0.28 3.51
N GLU A 178 -21.35 0.16 4.10
CA GLU A 178 -21.57 -0.80 5.17
C GLU A 178 -21.51 -2.20 4.57
N ALA A 179 -20.59 -3.01 5.11
CA ALA A 179 -20.44 -4.39 4.69
C ALA A 179 -21.75 -5.17 4.94
N LYS A 180 -22.17 -5.98 3.95
CA LYS A 180 -23.38 -6.81 4.09
C LYS A 180 -23.19 -7.92 5.12
N GLN A 181 -21.94 -8.34 5.35
CA GLN A 181 -21.54 -9.39 6.28
C GLN A 181 -20.16 -9.04 6.86
N GLU A 182 -19.82 -9.66 8.00
CA GLU A 182 -18.45 -9.61 8.54
C GLU A 182 -17.62 -10.76 7.99
N GLY A 183 -16.30 -10.55 7.87
CA GLY A 183 -15.36 -11.61 7.51
C GLY A 183 -15.24 -12.66 8.61
N LYS A 184 -15.40 -13.93 8.27
CA LYS A 184 -15.36 -15.04 9.21
C LYS A 184 -13.97 -15.68 9.29
N VAL A 185 -13.30 -15.48 10.42
CA VAL A 185 -12.03 -16.15 10.72
C VAL A 185 -12.27 -17.64 10.98
N VAL A 186 -11.60 -18.50 10.22
CA VAL A 186 -11.60 -19.96 10.45
C VAL A 186 -10.48 -20.31 11.42
N TRP A 187 -9.30 -19.76 11.20
CA TRP A 187 -8.14 -19.91 12.07
C TRP A 187 -7.22 -18.70 11.98
N SER A 188 -6.37 -18.54 12.99
CA SER A 188 -5.27 -17.58 12.99
C SER A 188 -4.05 -18.20 13.65
N TYR A 189 -2.86 -17.82 13.19
CA TYR A 189 -1.58 -18.32 13.68
C TYR A 189 -0.69 -17.13 14.07
N ASP A 190 -0.32 -17.06 15.35
CA ASP A 190 0.59 -16.03 15.87
C ASP A 190 2.04 -16.46 15.69
N PHE A 191 2.79 -15.73 14.87
CA PHE A 191 4.22 -15.94 14.70
C PHE A 191 5.09 -14.86 15.36
N ALA A 192 4.49 -13.78 15.87
CA ALA A 192 5.20 -12.69 16.51
C ALA A 192 5.24 -12.82 18.05
N GLY A 193 4.24 -13.46 18.65
CA GLY A 193 4.10 -13.52 20.10
C GLY A 193 3.94 -12.13 20.73
N ASP A 194 4.55 -11.92 21.91
CA ASP A 194 4.43 -10.67 22.68
C ASP A 194 5.40 -9.56 22.23
N PHE A 195 5.89 -9.60 20.99
CA PHE A 195 6.87 -8.64 20.50
C PHE A 195 6.28 -7.22 20.37
N GLU A 196 6.94 -6.24 20.98
CA GLU A 196 6.59 -4.81 20.83
C GLU A 196 6.84 -4.36 19.38
N GLY A 197 5.82 -3.79 18.73
CA GLY A 197 5.94 -3.36 17.33
C GLY A 197 5.51 -4.41 16.30
N ARG A 198 4.86 -5.50 16.72
CA ARG A 198 4.25 -6.51 15.82
C ARG A 198 3.29 -5.94 14.76
N ASN A 199 2.83 -4.70 14.91
CA ASN A 199 1.96 -4.02 13.96
C ASN A 199 2.58 -3.88 12.55
N SER A 200 3.91 -3.78 12.44
CA SER A 200 4.61 -3.73 11.15
C SER A 200 5.00 -5.12 10.61
N TRP A 201 4.83 -6.17 11.41
CA TRP A 201 5.23 -7.53 11.05
C TRP A 201 4.18 -8.18 10.16
N HIS A 202 4.66 -8.78 9.08
CA HIS A 202 3.84 -9.54 8.14
C HIS A 202 4.67 -10.70 7.57
N ALA A 203 3.98 -11.73 7.09
CA ALA A 203 4.58 -12.81 6.33
C ALA A 203 4.20 -12.67 4.86
N ASP A 204 5.18 -12.84 3.96
CA ASP A 204 4.86 -13.17 2.58
C ASP A 204 4.41 -14.63 2.53
N LEU A 205 3.34 -14.90 1.82
CA LEU A 205 2.69 -16.20 1.80
C LEU A 205 2.81 -16.86 0.42
N ALA A 206 2.88 -18.19 0.43
CA ALA A 206 2.76 -19.06 -0.74
C ALA A 206 1.86 -20.26 -0.42
N TYR A 207 1.28 -20.89 -1.43
CA TYR A 207 0.38 -22.04 -1.28
C TYR A 207 0.87 -23.23 -2.11
N ALA A 208 0.95 -24.40 -1.47
CA ALA A 208 1.28 -25.66 -2.11
C ALA A 208 0.45 -26.80 -1.53
N ASN A 209 -0.40 -27.43 -2.35
CA ASN A 209 -1.06 -28.69 -2.04
C ASN A 209 -1.73 -28.75 -0.65
N GLY A 210 -2.53 -27.75 -0.30
CA GLY A 210 -3.21 -27.68 1.01
C GLY A 210 -2.33 -27.16 2.15
N THR A 211 -1.13 -26.67 1.85
CA THR A 211 -0.21 -26.05 2.82
C THR A 211 -0.02 -24.57 2.50
N ILE A 212 -0.17 -23.72 3.50
CA ILE A 212 0.25 -22.31 3.46
C ILE A 212 1.66 -22.22 4.01
N VAL A 213 2.59 -21.73 3.19
CA VAL A 213 3.95 -21.43 3.60
C VAL A 213 4.08 -19.93 3.79
N GLY A 214 4.42 -19.50 5.00
CA GLY A 214 4.62 -18.10 5.34
C GLY A 214 6.05 -17.81 5.74
N ALA A 215 6.69 -16.84 5.09
CA ALA A 215 8.00 -16.36 5.49
C ALA A 215 7.84 -15.05 6.28
N GLY A 216 7.95 -15.16 7.61
CA GLY A 216 7.70 -14.05 8.53
C GLY A 216 8.89 -13.11 8.68
N SER A 217 8.61 -11.84 9.01
CA SER A 217 9.64 -10.81 9.28
C SER A 217 10.63 -11.19 10.40
N ASN A 218 10.33 -12.20 11.20
CA ASN A 218 11.22 -12.72 12.25
C ASN A 218 12.29 -13.71 11.77
N GLY A 219 12.43 -13.91 10.45
CA GLY A 219 13.45 -14.77 9.85
C GLY A 219 13.11 -16.27 9.93
N VAL A 220 11.84 -16.59 10.20
CA VAL A 220 11.33 -17.96 10.30
C VAL A 220 10.34 -18.22 9.16
N VAL A 221 10.47 -19.39 8.55
CA VAL A 221 9.52 -19.93 7.58
C VAL A 221 8.60 -20.90 8.31
N TYR A 222 7.30 -20.77 8.09
CA TYR A 222 6.26 -21.60 8.69
C TYR A 222 5.51 -22.33 7.58
N ALA A 223 5.20 -23.61 7.79
CA ALA A 223 4.23 -24.33 6.98
C ALA A 223 3.04 -24.69 7.86
N LEU A 224 1.86 -24.25 7.43
CA LEU A 224 0.59 -24.44 8.12
C LEU A 224 -0.36 -25.21 7.22
N ASP A 225 -1.13 -26.13 7.78
CA ASP A 225 -2.25 -26.75 7.07
C ASP A 225 -3.28 -25.67 6.72
N ALA A 226 -3.63 -25.54 5.43
CA ALA A 226 -4.44 -24.44 4.94
C ALA A 226 -5.87 -24.46 5.52
N LYS A 227 -6.40 -25.63 5.89
CA LYS A 227 -7.77 -25.77 6.40
C LYS A 227 -7.88 -25.47 7.88
N THR A 228 -6.88 -25.86 8.65
CA THR A 228 -6.91 -25.84 10.12
C THR A 228 -6.01 -24.79 10.75
N GLY A 229 -5.02 -24.28 10.02
CA GLY A 229 -3.99 -23.38 10.55
C GLY A 229 -2.97 -24.07 11.45
N ASN A 230 -3.05 -25.39 11.58
CA ASN A 230 -2.14 -26.16 12.40
C ASN A 230 -0.74 -26.14 11.78
N LYS A 231 0.27 -25.85 12.61
CA LYS A 231 1.66 -25.90 12.17
C LYS A 231 2.06 -27.32 11.80
N ILE A 232 2.50 -27.49 10.56
CA ILE A 232 3.16 -28.69 10.05
C ILE A 232 4.63 -28.65 10.48
N TRP A 233 5.33 -27.56 10.13
CA TRP A 233 6.71 -27.31 10.55
C TRP A 233 7.01 -25.81 10.63
N SER A 234 8.12 -25.48 11.28
CA SER A 234 8.70 -24.12 11.28
C SER A 234 10.21 -24.21 11.29
N LYS A 235 10.88 -23.40 10.46
CA LYS A 235 12.34 -23.40 10.33
C LYS A 235 12.87 -21.98 10.45
N LYS A 236 13.73 -21.74 11.43
CA LYS A 236 14.49 -20.49 11.50
C LYS A 236 15.59 -20.54 10.45
N ILE A 237 15.53 -19.62 9.49
CA ILE A 237 16.52 -19.53 8.42
C ILE A 237 17.46 -18.36 8.63
N ASN A 238 16.96 -17.26 9.19
CA ASN A 238 17.75 -16.05 9.42
C ASN A 238 17.45 -15.41 10.80
N SER A 239 18.22 -14.39 11.17
CA SER A 239 17.91 -13.47 12.27
C SER A 239 16.85 -12.42 11.85
N PHE A 240 16.28 -11.75 12.84
CA PHE A 240 15.33 -10.65 12.67
C PHE A 240 15.90 -9.60 11.70
N ASP A 241 15.10 -9.16 10.71
CA ASP A 241 14.86 -7.73 10.48
C ASP A 241 14.06 -7.36 9.22
N GLU A 242 13.74 -8.24 8.26
CA GLU A 242 13.41 -7.72 6.91
C GLU A 242 12.31 -8.45 6.11
N LYS A 243 11.76 -7.73 5.12
CA LYS A 243 10.78 -8.24 4.15
C LYS A 243 11.37 -9.44 3.42
N THR A 244 10.63 -10.53 3.43
CA THR A 244 11.03 -11.81 2.84
C THR A 244 10.12 -12.12 1.67
N TRP A 245 10.65 -12.79 0.65
CA TRP A 245 9.87 -13.28 -0.48
C TRP A 245 9.88 -14.78 -0.53
N VAL A 246 8.70 -15.38 -0.61
CA VAL A 246 8.52 -16.83 -0.70
C VAL A 246 7.63 -17.20 -1.86
N ASN A 247 7.97 -18.29 -2.52
CA ASN A 247 7.08 -18.96 -3.44
C ASN A 247 7.33 -20.47 -3.41
N THR A 248 6.37 -21.23 -3.94
CA THR A 248 6.43 -22.70 -3.98
C THR A 248 6.28 -23.22 -5.41
N GLY A 249 6.97 -24.31 -5.74
CA GLY A 249 6.84 -25.03 -7.01
C GLY A 249 7.20 -26.51 -6.84
N ASN A 250 6.44 -27.43 -7.44
CA ASN A 250 6.73 -28.88 -7.50
C ASN A 250 7.36 -29.49 -6.22
N ASP A 251 6.77 -29.24 -5.05
CA ASP A 251 7.22 -29.69 -3.72
C ASP A 251 8.39 -28.93 -3.06
N ILE A 252 8.93 -27.89 -3.68
CA ILE A 252 9.94 -27.02 -3.07
C ILE A 252 9.37 -25.65 -2.67
N VAL A 253 9.92 -25.10 -1.60
CA VAL A 253 9.72 -23.72 -1.15
C VAL A 253 11.02 -22.99 -1.39
N VAL A 254 11.00 -21.93 -2.19
CA VAL A 254 12.15 -21.03 -2.31
C VAL A 254 11.88 -19.77 -1.53
N VAL A 255 12.86 -19.35 -0.75
CA VAL A 255 12.79 -18.15 0.05
C VAL A 255 14.02 -17.29 -0.20
N GLY A 256 13.78 -16.02 -0.51
CA GLY A 256 14.83 -15.04 -0.79
C GLY A 256 14.87 -13.93 0.26
N TRP A 257 16.09 -13.58 0.67
CA TRP A 257 16.39 -12.56 1.70
C TRP A 257 17.51 -11.59 1.27
N GLU A 258 17.87 -10.70 2.19
CA GLU A 258 19.02 -9.79 2.06
C GLU A 258 20.36 -10.51 1.92
N ASN A 259 20.59 -11.61 2.64
CA ASN A 259 21.92 -12.24 2.68
C ASN A 259 22.05 -13.47 1.78
N GLU A 260 20.96 -14.18 1.53
CA GLU A 260 20.97 -15.45 0.80
C GLU A 260 19.58 -15.78 0.24
N THR A 261 19.55 -16.80 -0.63
CA THR A 261 18.35 -17.49 -1.08
C THR A 261 18.50 -18.97 -0.70
N CYS A 262 17.43 -19.62 -0.24
CA CYS A 262 17.45 -21.06 0.04
C CYS A 262 16.20 -21.77 -0.47
N ALA A 263 16.34 -23.06 -0.75
CA ALA A 263 15.19 -23.94 -0.94
C ALA A 263 14.98 -24.87 0.25
N LEU A 264 13.72 -25.14 0.54
CA LEU A 264 13.28 -26.12 1.53
C LEU A 264 12.31 -27.10 0.89
N ASP A 265 12.27 -28.32 1.41
CA ASP A 265 11.20 -29.27 1.10
C ASP A 265 9.89 -28.80 1.75
N VAL A 266 8.79 -28.78 0.98
CA VAL A 266 7.49 -28.30 1.47
C VAL A 266 6.90 -29.17 2.58
N LYS A 267 7.23 -30.46 2.62
CA LYS A 267 6.64 -31.45 3.54
C LYS A 267 7.23 -31.39 4.93
N ASP A 268 8.55 -31.16 5.04
CA ASP A 268 9.26 -31.23 6.32
C ASP A 268 10.15 -30.01 6.65
N GLY A 269 10.34 -29.09 5.70
CA GLY A 269 11.15 -27.89 5.90
C GLY A 269 12.66 -28.18 5.97
N ASN A 270 13.10 -29.34 5.49
CA ASN A 270 14.52 -29.63 5.31
C ASN A 270 15.11 -28.71 4.24
N ILE A 271 16.28 -28.15 4.53
CA ILE A 271 16.98 -27.29 3.58
C ILE A 271 17.56 -28.19 2.49
N LEU A 272 17.15 -27.95 1.24
CA LEU A 272 17.65 -28.66 0.07
C LEU A 272 18.98 -28.06 -0.39
N TRP A 273 19.02 -26.73 -0.49
CA TRP A 273 20.23 -25.99 -0.84
C TRP A 273 20.20 -24.55 -0.30
N ARG A 274 21.38 -23.92 -0.27
CA ARG A 274 21.57 -22.50 0.04
C ARG A 274 22.43 -21.85 -1.04
N ASN A 275 22.05 -20.65 -1.44
CA ASN A 275 22.77 -19.85 -2.41
C ASN A 275 23.07 -18.46 -1.82
N ASN A 276 24.34 -18.24 -1.49
CA ASN A 276 24.82 -16.97 -0.92
C ASN A 276 25.12 -15.90 -1.98
N ASN A 277 25.07 -16.26 -3.27
CA ASN A 277 25.27 -15.32 -4.37
C ASN A 277 23.99 -14.53 -4.67
N ALA A 278 22.84 -15.20 -4.63
CA ALA A 278 21.50 -14.61 -4.78
C ALA A 278 21.04 -13.97 -3.48
N ARG A 279 21.31 -12.66 -3.34
CA ARG A 279 21.13 -11.87 -2.12
C ARG A 279 20.39 -10.55 -2.43
N LEU A 280 19.95 -9.84 -1.39
CA LEU A 280 19.23 -8.57 -1.49
C LEU A 280 17.95 -8.71 -2.30
N ILE A 281 17.22 -9.82 -2.09
CA ILE A 281 16.05 -10.15 -2.89
C ILE A 281 14.98 -9.05 -2.78
N SER A 282 14.24 -8.80 -3.87
CA SER A 282 13.15 -7.82 -3.96
C SER A 282 11.86 -8.39 -4.53
N SER A 283 11.89 -9.64 -4.99
CA SER A 283 10.79 -10.23 -5.76
C SER A 283 10.51 -11.66 -5.38
N LYS A 284 9.26 -12.07 -5.60
CA LYS A 284 8.86 -13.46 -5.41
C LYS A 284 9.66 -14.36 -6.33
N PRO A 285 10.24 -15.47 -5.83
CA PRO A 285 10.85 -16.47 -6.69
C PRO A 285 9.84 -16.97 -7.74
N VAL A 286 10.29 -17.16 -8.97
CA VAL A 286 9.46 -17.66 -10.07
C VAL A 286 10.06 -18.94 -10.61
N PHE A 287 9.22 -19.96 -10.78
CA PHE A 287 9.64 -21.28 -11.24
C PHE A 287 9.42 -21.41 -12.75
N THR A 288 10.45 -21.87 -13.45
CA THR A 288 10.34 -22.49 -14.77
C THR A 288 10.39 -24.02 -14.60
N ASP A 289 10.55 -24.76 -15.70
CA ASP A 289 10.68 -26.22 -15.64
C ASP A 289 11.94 -26.64 -14.85
N ASP A 290 13.07 -25.94 -15.04
CA ASP A 290 14.38 -26.34 -14.49
C ASP A 290 15.03 -25.24 -13.62
N LEU A 291 14.45 -24.03 -13.59
CA LEU A 291 15.07 -22.86 -12.96
C LEU A 291 14.17 -22.21 -11.93
N VAL A 292 14.82 -21.60 -10.96
CA VAL A 292 14.26 -20.58 -10.10
C VAL A 292 14.85 -19.23 -10.50
N ILE A 293 13.99 -18.31 -10.90
CA ILE A 293 14.37 -16.94 -11.26
C ILE A 293 13.99 -16.01 -10.11
N ILE A 294 14.92 -15.14 -9.71
CA ILE A 294 14.70 -14.22 -8.60
C ILE A 294 15.41 -12.88 -8.85
N GLY A 295 14.72 -11.78 -8.57
CA GLY A 295 15.21 -10.41 -8.69
C GLY A 295 15.62 -9.81 -7.33
N SER A 296 16.56 -8.87 -7.38
CA SER A 296 17.13 -8.18 -6.21
C SER A 296 16.95 -6.66 -6.26
N ARG A 297 17.07 -6.03 -5.08
CA ARG A 297 17.02 -4.58 -4.85
C ARG A 297 18.18 -3.81 -5.51
N GLU A 298 19.24 -4.52 -5.88
CA GLU A 298 20.43 -3.95 -6.52
C GLU A 298 20.42 -4.07 -8.05
N GLY A 299 19.29 -4.40 -8.68
CA GLY A 299 19.23 -4.48 -10.14
C GLY A 299 19.52 -5.85 -10.73
N ARG A 300 19.83 -6.86 -9.90
CA ARG A 300 20.28 -8.15 -10.41
C ARG A 300 19.14 -9.16 -10.47
N VAL A 301 19.05 -9.87 -11.59
CA VAL A 301 18.25 -11.08 -11.77
C VAL A 301 19.18 -12.29 -11.74
N PHE A 302 18.84 -13.28 -10.94
CA PHE A 302 19.55 -14.55 -10.86
C PHE A 302 18.69 -15.67 -11.43
N ALA A 303 19.29 -16.52 -12.25
CA ALA A 303 18.73 -17.84 -12.54
C ALA A 303 19.50 -18.90 -11.78
N ILE A 304 18.76 -19.67 -11.01
CA ILE A 304 19.27 -20.68 -10.10
C ILE A 304 18.74 -22.03 -10.59
N ASP A 305 19.61 -23.01 -10.69
CA ASP A 305 19.21 -24.39 -10.96
C ASP A 305 18.35 -24.92 -9.81
N ILE A 306 17.20 -25.51 -10.13
CA ILE A 306 16.19 -25.87 -9.13
C ILE A 306 16.67 -26.96 -8.15
N ASP A 307 17.51 -27.88 -8.63
CA ASP A 307 17.95 -29.06 -7.88
C ASP A 307 19.22 -28.80 -7.06
N SER A 308 20.23 -28.18 -7.68
CA SER A 308 21.53 -27.93 -7.05
C SER A 308 21.56 -26.63 -6.23
N GLY A 309 20.74 -25.64 -6.60
CA GLY A 309 20.81 -24.30 -6.05
C GLY A 309 21.94 -23.44 -6.62
N ASP A 310 22.64 -23.90 -7.66
CA ASP A 310 23.73 -23.16 -8.29
C ASP A 310 23.21 -22.02 -9.18
N THR A 311 23.84 -20.85 -9.12
CA THR A 311 23.53 -19.74 -10.04
C THR A 311 24.10 -20.05 -11.42
N LEU A 312 23.22 -20.27 -12.41
CA LEU A 312 23.61 -20.55 -13.80
C LEU A 312 23.97 -19.29 -14.57
N TRP A 313 23.20 -18.21 -14.35
CA TRP A 313 23.49 -16.90 -14.92
C TRP A 313 22.94 -15.78 -14.03
N GLN A 314 23.48 -14.57 -14.26
CA GLN A 314 22.97 -13.33 -13.67
C GLN A 314 22.95 -12.21 -14.71
N THR A 315 21.95 -11.35 -14.64
CA THR A 315 21.81 -10.15 -15.48
C THR A 315 21.65 -8.93 -14.56
N ASP A 316 22.36 -7.84 -14.86
CA ASP A 316 22.37 -6.61 -14.07
C ASP A 316 21.70 -5.47 -14.84
N PHE A 317 20.71 -4.84 -14.22
CA PHE A 317 19.92 -3.71 -14.73
C PHE A 317 20.24 -2.39 -14.02
N GLY A 318 21.27 -2.35 -13.17
CA GLY A 318 21.68 -1.17 -12.39
C GLY A 318 20.82 -0.96 -11.13
N LEU A 319 21.20 0.02 -10.30
CA LEU A 319 20.66 0.23 -8.94
C LEU A 319 19.16 0.56 -8.88
N SER A 320 18.32 -0.46 -9.05
CA SER A 320 16.86 -0.40 -8.97
C SER A 320 16.29 -1.73 -8.47
N ASN A 321 15.12 -1.68 -7.85
CA ASN A 321 14.39 -2.91 -7.49
C ASN A 321 14.00 -3.66 -8.76
N VAL A 322 14.20 -4.97 -8.75
CA VAL A 322 13.82 -5.82 -9.87
C VAL A 322 12.70 -6.77 -9.47
N TYR A 323 11.64 -6.80 -10.28
CA TYR A 323 10.57 -7.78 -10.16
C TYR A 323 10.59 -8.70 -11.36
N VAL A 324 10.43 -10.00 -11.11
CA VAL A 324 10.48 -11.04 -12.13
C VAL A 324 9.15 -11.79 -12.20
N SER A 325 8.80 -12.20 -13.41
CA SER A 325 7.68 -13.09 -13.72
C SER A 325 8.06 -14.02 -14.87
N TYR A 326 7.27 -15.05 -15.13
CA TYR A 326 7.52 -16.01 -16.18
C TYR A 326 6.31 -16.15 -17.09
N ASP A 327 6.51 -15.77 -18.35
CA ASP A 327 5.57 -16.03 -19.42
C ASP A 327 5.72 -17.49 -19.85
N LYS A 328 4.84 -18.35 -19.34
CA LYS A 328 4.81 -19.77 -19.67
C LYS A 328 4.47 -20.04 -21.14
N ASN A 329 3.69 -19.18 -21.77
CA ASN A 329 3.25 -19.37 -23.16
C ASN A 329 4.41 -19.12 -24.13
N ASN A 330 5.13 -18.02 -23.93
CA ASN A 330 6.25 -17.63 -24.79
C ASN A 330 7.61 -18.15 -24.28
N LYS A 331 7.62 -18.80 -23.12
CA LYS A 331 8.81 -19.30 -22.41
C LYS A 331 9.86 -18.19 -22.22
N LYS A 332 9.42 -17.05 -21.67
CA LYS A 332 10.25 -15.88 -21.41
C LYS A 332 10.20 -15.48 -19.95
N VAL A 333 11.33 -14.99 -19.44
CA VAL A 333 11.34 -14.29 -18.16
C VAL A 333 11.01 -12.83 -18.43
N ILE A 334 10.02 -12.28 -17.75
CA ILE A 334 9.68 -10.86 -17.81
C ILE A 334 10.23 -10.18 -16.57
N VAL A 335 10.87 -9.03 -16.76
CA VAL A 335 11.59 -8.31 -15.72
C VAL A 335 11.20 -6.85 -15.73
N THR A 336 10.78 -6.29 -14.61
CA THR A 336 10.65 -4.84 -14.43
C THR A 336 11.79 -4.31 -13.58
N ALA A 337 12.47 -3.27 -14.05
CA ALA A 337 13.60 -2.65 -13.38
C ALA A 337 13.69 -1.16 -13.77
N GLY A 338 13.70 -0.28 -12.78
CA GLY A 338 13.68 1.17 -13.03
C GLY A 338 12.46 1.58 -13.85
N GLY A 339 12.64 2.35 -14.92
CA GLY A 339 11.55 2.71 -15.86
C GLY A 339 11.31 1.69 -16.98
N HIS A 340 11.89 0.49 -16.91
CA HIS A 340 11.87 -0.47 -18.00
C HIS A 340 11.14 -1.78 -17.65
N CYS A 341 10.52 -2.36 -18.68
CA CYS A 341 10.07 -3.74 -18.70
C CYS A 341 10.84 -4.49 -19.79
N TYR A 342 11.47 -5.61 -19.45
CA TYR A 342 12.29 -6.43 -20.32
C TYR A 342 11.70 -7.82 -20.47
N SER A 343 11.96 -8.44 -21.61
CA SER A 343 11.85 -9.89 -21.78
C SER A 343 13.24 -10.49 -21.94
N LEU A 344 13.52 -11.57 -21.22
CA LEU A 344 14.77 -12.29 -21.25
C LEU A 344 14.60 -13.72 -21.76
N TYR A 345 15.66 -14.22 -22.37
CA TYR A 345 15.82 -15.65 -22.65
C TYR A 345 16.17 -16.41 -21.35
N PRO A 346 15.37 -17.40 -20.93
CA PRO A 346 15.59 -18.09 -19.65
C PRO A 346 16.91 -18.85 -19.55
N ASN A 347 17.52 -19.24 -20.67
CA ASN A 347 18.73 -20.06 -20.71
C ASN A 347 20.03 -19.25 -20.51
N ASN A 348 20.02 -17.94 -20.73
CA ASN A 348 21.24 -17.12 -20.66
C ASN A 348 21.02 -15.69 -20.13
N GLY A 349 19.79 -15.32 -19.81
CA GLY A 349 19.46 -13.99 -19.28
C GLY A 349 19.62 -12.84 -20.28
N SER A 350 19.84 -13.11 -21.57
CA SER A 350 20.01 -12.07 -22.58
C SER A 350 18.68 -11.40 -22.92
N ILE A 351 18.69 -10.08 -23.12
CA ILE A 351 17.49 -9.30 -23.46
C ILE A 351 16.98 -9.69 -24.84
N TYR A 352 15.68 -9.98 -24.92
CA TYR A 352 14.94 -10.26 -26.14
C TYR A 352 14.22 -9.01 -26.68
N TRP A 353 13.55 -8.27 -25.79
CA TRP A 353 13.01 -6.94 -26.07
C TRP A 353 12.99 -6.11 -24.80
N ASP A 354 12.91 -4.78 -24.95
CA ASP A 354 12.70 -3.82 -23.87
C ASP A 354 11.56 -2.84 -24.19
N PHE A 355 10.90 -2.37 -23.13
CA PHE A 355 9.87 -1.34 -23.15
C PHE A 355 10.23 -0.29 -22.10
N ILE A 356 10.01 0.99 -22.41
CA ILE A 356 10.28 2.12 -21.53
C ILE A 356 8.95 2.78 -21.16
N ALA A 357 8.64 2.83 -19.85
CA ALA A 357 7.52 3.57 -19.30
C ALA A 357 7.90 5.05 -19.06
N ASP A 358 6.90 5.89 -18.79
CA ASP A 358 7.15 7.32 -18.53
C ASP A 358 7.65 7.56 -17.09
N GLY A 359 7.50 6.58 -16.20
CA GLY A 359 7.94 6.60 -14.80
C GLY A 359 8.54 5.26 -14.34
N PHE A 360 8.86 5.17 -13.05
CA PHE A 360 9.44 3.97 -12.46
C PHE A 360 8.40 2.87 -12.30
N ILE A 361 8.81 1.66 -12.65
CA ILE A 361 8.06 0.42 -12.48
C ILE A 361 8.65 -0.30 -11.26
N GLU A 362 8.24 0.12 -10.06
CA GLU A 362 8.54 -0.65 -8.84
C GLU A 362 7.41 -1.58 -8.42
N ALA A 363 6.64 -2.08 -9.40
CA ALA A 363 5.55 -3.00 -9.20
C ALA A 363 5.89 -4.38 -9.80
N PRO A 364 5.45 -5.48 -9.15
CA PRO A 364 5.30 -6.75 -9.85
C PRO A 364 4.24 -6.62 -10.96
N LEU A 365 4.22 -7.62 -11.85
CA LEU A 365 3.42 -7.60 -13.07
C LEU A 365 2.56 -8.85 -13.20
N GLU A 366 1.51 -8.76 -14.00
CA GLU A 366 0.62 -9.87 -14.34
C GLU A 366 0.70 -10.19 -15.83
N ILE A 367 0.79 -11.47 -16.18
CA ILE A 367 0.88 -11.93 -17.57
C ILE A 367 -0.35 -12.78 -17.88
N VAL A 368 -1.16 -12.31 -18.83
CA VAL A 368 -2.37 -13.01 -19.27
C VAL A 368 -2.29 -13.22 -20.76
N GLU A 369 -2.28 -14.48 -21.16
CA GLU A 369 -2.10 -14.90 -22.55
C GLU A 369 -0.84 -14.29 -23.18
N ASN A 370 -1.00 -13.21 -23.94
CA ASN A 370 0.07 -12.47 -24.60
C ASN A 370 0.16 -11.00 -24.15
N THR A 371 -0.48 -10.62 -23.05
CA THR A 371 -0.45 -9.25 -22.50
C THR A 371 0.23 -9.24 -21.15
N ILE A 372 1.10 -8.25 -20.93
CA ILE A 372 1.73 -7.95 -19.64
C ILE A 372 1.08 -6.68 -19.09
N TYR A 373 0.59 -6.74 -17.86
CA TYR A 373 0.00 -5.63 -17.12
C TYR A 373 0.89 -5.24 -15.94
N PHE A 374 1.21 -3.95 -15.82
CA PHE A 374 1.99 -3.44 -14.68
C PHE A 374 1.69 -1.97 -14.40
N GLY A 375 1.83 -1.60 -13.12
CA GLY A 375 1.70 -0.23 -12.65
C GLY A 375 3.01 0.57 -12.73
N SER A 376 2.90 1.89 -12.81
CA SER A 376 4.03 2.82 -12.82
C SER A 376 3.83 3.98 -11.84
N SER A 377 4.93 4.58 -11.40
CA SER A 377 4.94 5.79 -10.56
C SER A 377 4.41 7.03 -11.30
N ASP A 378 4.33 6.98 -12.63
CA ASP A 378 3.74 8.03 -13.47
C ASP A 378 2.20 8.10 -13.42
N THR A 379 1.57 7.35 -12.50
CA THR A 379 0.12 7.23 -12.30
C THR A 379 -0.63 6.40 -13.35
N ASN A 380 0.06 5.65 -14.20
CA ASN A 380 -0.59 4.80 -15.21
C ASN A 380 -0.46 3.30 -14.93
N ILE A 381 -1.49 2.56 -15.32
CA ILE A 381 -1.42 1.13 -15.61
C ILE A 381 -1.08 0.97 -17.10
N TYR A 382 -0.12 0.09 -17.40
CA TYR A 382 0.31 -0.24 -18.75
C TYR A 382 -0.16 -1.64 -19.12
N ALA A 383 -0.54 -1.82 -20.39
CA ALA A 383 -0.71 -3.11 -21.03
C ALA A 383 0.19 -3.18 -22.26
N ILE A 384 1.13 -4.12 -22.27
CA ILE A 384 2.07 -4.32 -23.38
C ILE A 384 1.98 -5.74 -23.93
N ASP A 385 2.36 -5.92 -25.18
CA ASP A 385 2.43 -7.23 -25.82
C ASP A 385 3.66 -8.00 -25.33
N SER A 386 3.45 -9.17 -24.72
CA SER A 386 4.50 -10.04 -24.19
C SER A 386 5.50 -10.55 -25.24
N THR A 387 5.12 -10.60 -26.51
CA THR A 387 5.95 -11.18 -27.57
C THR A 387 6.95 -10.20 -28.14
N ASN A 388 6.67 -8.89 -28.04
CA ASN A 388 7.46 -7.85 -28.71
C ASN A 388 7.58 -6.53 -27.95
N GLY A 389 7.02 -6.43 -26.74
CA GLY A 389 7.11 -5.26 -25.86
C GLY A 389 6.29 -4.05 -26.30
N LYS A 390 5.47 -4.14 -27.37
CA LYS A 390 4.72 -2.98 -27.85
C LYS A 390 3.57 -2.62 -26.92
N LEU A 391 3.39 -1.32 -26.70
CA LEU A 391 2.24 -0.78 -25.98
C LEU A 391 0.94 -1.16 -26.69
N ARG A 392 0.02 -1.79 -25.95
CA ARG A 392 -1.36 -2.01 -26.39
C ARG A 392 -2.24 -0.85 -25.95
N TRP A 393 -2.21 -0.53 -24.66
CA TRP A 393 -2.88 0.64 -24.09
C TRP A 393 -2.20 1.06 -22.78
N LYS A 394 -2.45 2.30 -22.36
CA LYS A 394 -2.12 2.78 -21.00
C LYS A 394 -3.29 3.61 -20.49
N GLN A 395 -3.59 3.50 -19.20
CA GLN A 395 -4.70 4.22 -18.58
C GLN A 395 -4.25 4.91 -17.30
N LYS A 396 -4.65 6.17 -17.15
CA LYS A 396 -4.33 6.99 -15.98
C LYS A 396 -5.23 6.62 -14.79
N THR A 397 -4.60 6.52 -13.62
CA THR A 397 -5.20 6.44 -12.28
C THR A 397 -4.91 7.73 -11.50
N GLY A 398 -5.19 7.77 -10.21
CA GLY A 398 -4.96 8.95 -9.36
C GLY A 398 -3.55 9.07 -8.80
N TRP A 399 -2.83 7.95 -8.61
CA TRP A 399 -1.50 7.90 -8.00
C TRP A 399 -0.71 6.68 -8.49
N TRP A 400 0.51 6.50 -7.95
CA TRP A 400 1.35 5.32 -8.12
C TRP A 400 0.61 4.01 -7.84
N ILE A 401 0.83 3.04 -8.74
CA ILE A 401 0.48 1.63 -8.58
C ILE A 401 1.77 0.85 -8.31
N ALA A 402 1.96 0.37 -7.08
CA ALA A 402 3.07 -0.52 -6.69
C ALA A 402 2.63 -1.97 -6.42
N THR A 403 1.40 -2.31 -6.83
CA THR A 403 0.79 -3.63 -6.61
C THR A 403 0.77 -4.46 -7.90
N THR A 404 0.68 -5.78 -7.75
CA THR A 404 0.47 -6.68 -8.89
C THR A 404 -0.99 -6.59 -9.34
N PRO A 405 -1.31 -6.25 -10.59
CA PRO A 405 -2.66 -6.35 -11.11
C PRO A 405 -3.18 -7.80 -11.06
N THR A 406 -4.49 -8.02 -11.11
CA THR A 406 -5.06 -9.37 -11.21
C THR A 406 -6.12 -9.44 -12.28
N PHE A 407 -6.12 -10.50 -13.07
CA PHE A 407 -7.07 -10.71 -14.16
C PHE A 407 -8.15 -11.74 -13.79
N ASP A 408 -9.39 -11.47 -14.17
CA ASP A 408 -10.47 -12.46 -14.21
C ASP A 408 -11.47 -12.11 -15.32
N ASN A 409 -11.72 -13.07 -16.23
CA ASN A 409 -12.77 -13.01 -17.25
C ASN A 409 -12.83 -11.68 -18.05
N GLY A 410 -11.68 -11.18 -18.52
CA GLY A 410 -11.61 -9.95 -19.32
C GLY A 410 -11.60 -8.66 -18.50
N ILE A 411 -11.53 -8.75 -17.18
CA ILE A 411 -11.40 -7.62 -16.26
C ILE A 411 -10.02 -7.69 -15.59
N ILE A 412 -9.32 -6.55 -15.54
CA ILE A 412 -8.11 -6.37 -14.75
C ILE A 412 -8.43 -5.51 -13.52
N PHE A 413 -8.05 -6.00 -12.35
CA PHE A 413 -8.18 -5.31 -11.07
C PHE A 413 -6.85 -4.68 -10.69
N VAL A 414 -6.86 -3.38 -10.42
CA VAL A 414 -5.66 -2.58 -10.17
C VAL A 414 -5.83 -1.83 -8.87
N ALA A 415 -4.95 -2.10 -7.90
CA ALA A 415 -4.92 -1.41 -6.62
C ALA A 415 -3.91 -0.25 -6.65
N SER A 416 -4.40 0.96 -6.40
CA SER A 416 -3.62 2.19 -6.47
C SER A 416 -3.43 2.81 -5.09
N MET A 417 -2.33 3.55 -4.92
CA MET A 417 -2.08 4.33 -3.71
C MET A 417 -2.98 5.57 -3.59
N ASP A 418 -3.80 5.88 -4.60
CA ASP A 418 -4.86 6.92 -4.52
C ASP A 418 -6.11 6.48 -3.74
N HIS A 419 -6.00 5.37 -3.01
CA HIS A 419 -7.04 4.75 -2.21
C HIS A 419 -8.07 3.94 -3.02
N HIS A 420 -7.91 3.80 -4.34
CA HIS A 420 -8.87 3.10 -5.18
C HIS A 420 -8.39 1.71 -5.60
N LEU A 421 -9.33 0.76 -5.55
CA LEU A 421 -9.30 -0.42 -6.40
C LEU A 421 -10.10 -0.12 -7.68
N TYR A 422 -9.46 -0.23 -8.83
CA TYR A 422 -10.08 -0.08 -10.14
C TYR A 422 -10.36 -1.46 -10.75
N ALA A 423 -11.54 -1.63 -11.33
CA ALA A 423 -11.81 -2.70 -12.29
C ALA A 423 -11.85 -2.09 -13.68
N MET A 424 -11.01 -2.60 -14.57
CA MET A 424 -10.87 -2.09 -15.93
C MET A 424 -11.03 -3.23 -16.94
N ASN A 425 -11.55 -2.92 -18.12
CA ASN A 425 -11.59 -3.87 -19.22
C ASN A 425 -10.14 -4.18 -19.66
N ALA A 426 -9.78 -5.45 -19.71
CA ALA A 426 -8.41 -5.89 -19.98
C ALA A 426 -7.96 -5.65 -21.44
N GLU A 427 -8.90 -5.53 -22.38
CA GLU A 427 -8.62 -5.33 -23.80
C GLU A 427 -8.30 -3.87 -24.13
N ASN A 428 -8.99 -2.91 -23.50
CA ASN A 428 -8.90 -1.49 -23.87
C ASN A 428 -8.57 -0.54 -22.69
N GLY A 429 -8.51 -1.05 -21.46
CA GLY A 429 -8.20 -0.26 -20.25
C GLY A 429 -9.37 0.59 -19.72
N GLU A 430 -10.56 0.49 -20.30
CA GLU A 430 -11.71 1.30 -19.86
C GLU A 430 -12.13 0.93 -18.44
N LYS A 431 -12.25 1.94 -17.56
CA LYS A 431 -12.73 1.74 -16.20
C LYS A 431 -14.19 1.28 -16.20
N LEU A 432 -14.44 0.09 -15.66
CA LEU A 432 -15.77 -0.48 -15.46
C LEU A 432 -16.39 0.02 -14.16
N TRP A 433 -15.64 -0.05 -13.07
CA TRP A 433 -16.01 0.47 -11.76
C TRP A 433 -14.76 0.77 -10.92
N SER A 434 -14.95 1.49 -9.81
CA SER A 434 -13.89 1.71 -8.82
C SER A 434 -14.46 1.71 -7.41
N PHE A 435 -13.70 1.21 -6.45
CA PHE A 435 -14.02 1.23 -5.03
C PHE A 435 -13.00 2.10 -4.29
N ASN A 436 -13.47 3.00 -3.43
CA ASN A 436 -12.62 3.92 -2.66
C ASN A 436 -12.47 3.44 -1.21
N CYS A 437 -11.24 3.28 -0.76
CA CYS A 437 -10.86 3.00 0.62
C CYS A 437 -10.55 4.30 1.38
N TRP A 438 -10.20 4.18 2.66
CA TRP A 438 -9.82 5.33 3.48
C TRP A 438 -8.31 5.65 3.43
N ALA A 439 -7.50 4.76 2.85
CA ALA A 439 -6.06 4.93 2.71
C ALA A 439 -5.53 4.20 1.47
N ALA A 440 -4.22 4.32 1.22
CA ALA A 440 -3.54 3.67 0.12
C ALA A 440 -3.67 2.14 0.16
N ILE A 441 -3.57 1.52 -1.02
CA ILE A 441 -3.64 0.08 -1.17
C ILE A 441 -2.28 -0.44 -1.62
N HIS A 442 -1.55 -1.09 -0.72
CA HIS A 442 -0.25 -1.72 -1.00
C HIS A 442 -0.34 -3.25 -1.15
N SER A 443 -1.47 -3.85 -0.80
CA SER A 443 -1.73 -5.28 -1.06
C SER A 443 -2.10 -5.49 -2.52
N SER A 444 -1.49 -6.51 -3.15
CA SER A 444 -1.97 -6.95 -4.46
C SER A 444 -3.35 -7.61 -4.33
N PRO A 445 -4.33 -7.27 -5.19
CA PRO A 445 -5.64 -7.92 -5.18
C PRO A 445 -5.53 -9.38 -5.62
N VAL A 446 -6.53 -10.20 -5.27
CA VAL A 446 -6.70 -11.56 -5.81
C VAL A 446 -8.19 -11.81 -6.06
N VAL A 447 -8.53 -12.54 -7.12
CA VAL A 447 -9.91 -12.91 -7.43
C VAL A 447 -10.15 -14.38 -7.06
N TYR A 448 -11.25 -14.64 -6.35
CA TYR A 448 -11.72 -16.00 -6.09
C TYR A 448 -13.25 -16.02 -6.04
N GLY A 449 -13.85 -16.98 -6.77
CA GLY A 449 -15.30 -17.03 -6.94
C GLY A 449 -15.87 -15.74 -7.53
N ASN A 450 -16.78 -15.09 -6.80
CA ASN A 450 -17.43 -13.84 -7.20
C ASN A 450 -16.78 -12.59 -6.59
N TYR A 451 -15.67 -12.74 -5.88
CA TYR A 451 -15.08 -11.65 -5.11
C TYR A 451 -13.64 -11.35 -5.52
N VAL A 452 -13.27 -10.08 -5.36
CA VAL A 452 -11.89 -9.61 -5.34
C VAL A 452 -11.52 -9.24 -3.90
N PHE A 453 -10.36 -9.72 -3.46
CA PHE A 453 -9.86 -9.60 -2.10
C PHE A 453 -8.55 -8.81 -2.06
N PHE A 454 -8.39 -7.93 -1.08
CA PHE A 454 -7.16 -7.15 -0.89
C PHE A 454 -7.08 -6.57 0.52
N GLY A 455 -5.87 -6.34 1.02
CA GLY A 455 -5.61 -5.55 2.22
C GLY A 455 -5.43 -4.06 1.91
N CYS A 456 -5.70 -3.19 2.89
CA CYS A 456 -5.51 -1.75 2.79
C CYS A 456 -4.76 -1.20 4.01
N ASP A 457 -4.10 -0.07 3.84
CA ASP A 457 -3.40 0.64 4.91
C ASP A 457 -4.37 1.21 5.97
N ASP A 458 -5.66 1.25 5.66
CA ASP A 458 -6.72 1.66 6.60
C ASP A 458 -7.02 0.62 7.69
N GLY A 459 -6.32 -0.52 7.63
CA GLY A 459 -6.42 -1.61 8.59
C GLY A 459 -7.49 -2.64 8.26
N ARG A 460 -8.13 -2.54 7.10
CA ARG A 460 -9.15 -3.49 6.65
C ARG A 460 -8.65 -4.40 5.54
N PHE A 461 -9.12 -5.64 5.60
CA PHE A 461 -9.11 -6.59 4.52
C PHE A 461 -10.50 -6.58 3.88
N TYR A 462 -10.56 -6.35 2.58
CA TYR A 462 -11.80 -6.14 1.84
C TYR A 462 -12.12 -7.34 0.96
N ALA A 463 -13.42 -7.63 0.83
CA ALA A 463 -13.98 -8.51 -0.19
C ALA A 463 -15.06 -7.75 -0.96
N LEU A 464 -14.82 -7.51 -2.24
CA LEU A 464 -15.76 -6.79 -3.10
C LEU A 464 -16.33 -7.73 -4.15
N ASN A 465 -17.58 -7.52 -4.54
CA ASN A 465 -18.14 -8.16 -5.72
C ASN A 465 -17.36 -7.76 -6.97
N LYS A 466 -16.76 -8.74 -7.66
CA LYS A 466 -15.88 -8.50 -8.80
C LYS A 466 -16.58 -7.85 -10.00
N THR A 467 -17.91 -7.97 -10.09
CA THR A 467 -18.71 -7.46 -11.22
C THR A 467 -19.11 -5.99 -11.04
N ASN A 468 -19.42 -5.54 -9.82
CA ASN A 468 -19.95 -4.19 -9.59
C ASN A 468 -19.19 -3.37 -8.54
N GLY A 469 -18.22 -3.95 -7.84
CA GLY A 469 -17.43 -3.27 -6.80
C GLY A 469 -18.13 -3.11 -5.45
N ASP A 470 -19.33 -3.68 -5.27
CA ASP A 470 -20.04 -3.61 -3.99
C ASP A 470 -19.24 -4.30 -2.88
N LEU A 471 -19.14 -3.66 -1.71
CA LEU A 471 -18.57 -4.30 -0.52
C LEU A 471 -19.44 -5.48 -0.07
N ALA A 472 -18.88 -6.68 -0.15
CA ALA A 472 -19.53 -7.89 0.36
C ALA A 472 -19.29 -8.05 1.86
N TRP A 473 -18.02 -8.05 2.25
CA TRP A 473 -17.59 -8.12 3.64
C TRP A 473 -16.21 -7.47 3.83
N CYS A 474 -15.90 -7.12 5.07
CA CYS A 474 -14.54 -6.73 5.46
C CYS A 474 -14.15 -7.35 6.80
N PHE A 475 -12.85 -7.35 7.08
CA PHE A 475 -12.29 -7.82 8.34
C PHE A 475 -11.16 -6.89 8.79
N ALA A 476 -11.01 -6.69 10.10
CA ALA A 476 -9.92 -5.91 10.67
C ALA A 476 -9.26 -6.68 11.83
N PRO A 477 -7.95 -6.97 11.77
CA PRO A 477 -7.23 -7.66 12.84
C PRO A 477 -6.93 -6.75 14.04
N GLY A 478 -7.20 -5.44 13.93
CA GLY A 478 -6.80 -4.43 14.91
C GLY A 478 -7.46 -3.08 14.66
N TYR A 479 -6.72 -2.00 14.93
CA TYR A 479 -7.23 -0.64 14.78
C TYR A 479 -7.38 -0.27 13.30
N THR A 480 -8.49 0.40 12.96
CA THR A 480 -8.82 0.86 11.61
C THR A 480 -9.02 2.37 11.55
N ILE A 481 -8.85 2.94 10.36
CA ILE A 481 -9.32 4.31 10.08
C ILE A 481 -10.84 4.30 9.99
N ASN A 482 -11.49 5.10 10.84
CA ASN A 482 -12.93 5.30 10.85
C ASN A 482 -13.33 6.74 10.50
N ASP A 483 -12.37 7.67 10.45
CA ASP A 483 -12.52 9.09 10.08
C ASP A 483 -11.20 9.68 9.55
N ASP A 484 -11.18 10.94 9.13
CA ASP A 484 -10.02 11.59 8.48
C ASP A 484 -8.80 11.86 9.42
N ILE A 485 -8.75 11.28 10.63
CA ILE A 485 -7.74 11.66 11.63
C ILE A 485 -6.77 10.50 11.96
N TYR A 486 -5.50 10.70 11.57
CA TYR A 486 -4.28 9.95 11.93
C TYR A 486 -4.07 8.55 11.29
N ASN A 487 -3.29 8.51 10.21
CA ASN A 487 -2.80 7.29 9.52
C ASN A 487 -1.83 6.41 10.32
N TYR A 488 -1.33 6.84 11.49
CA TYR A 488 -0.16 6.20 12.13
C TYR A 488 -0.50 5.16 13.22
N ILE A 489 -1.78 4.84 13.43
CA ILE A 489 -2.23 3.88 14.48
C ILE A 489 -2.91 2.64 13.87
N THR A 490 -3.09 2.56 12.55
CA THR A 490 -3.72 1.40 11.91
C THR A 490 -2.80 0.19 11.81
N THR A 491 -3.42 -0.98 11.75
CA THR A 491 -2.74 -2.22 11.38
C THR A 491 -2.80 -2.40 9.87
N ALA A 492 -1.94 -1.72 9.12
CA ALA A 492 -1.91 -1.81 7.66
C ALA A 492 -1.79 -3.27 7.19
N ILE A 493 -2.61 -3.64 6.20
CA ILE A 493 -2.59 -4.99 5.61
C ILE A 493 -1.91 -4.92 4.25
N VAL A 494 -0.60 -5.15 4.25
CA VAL A 494 0.28 -5.01 3.08
C VAL A 494 0.78 -6.35 2.52
N SER A 495 0.54 -7.46 3.23
CA SER A 495 0.92 -8.79 2.76
C SER A 495 0.23 -9.13 1.45
N ASN A 496 0.82 -10.03 0.66
CA ASN A 496 0.07 -10.64 -0.43
C ASN A 496 -1.14 -11.44 0.09
N VAL A 497 -2.12 -11.62 -0.79
CA VAL A 497 -3.31 -12.41 -0.51
C VAL A 497 -3.27 -13.69 -1.31
N ILE A 498 -3.71 -14.79 -0.71
CA ILE A 498 -3.92 -16.07 -1.38
C ILE A 498 -5.38 -16.44 -1.20
N ALA A 499 -6.04 -16.93 -2.25
CA ALA A 499 -7.38 -17.47 -2.15
C ALA A 499 -7.43 -18.85 -2.81
N ASN A 500 -7.81 -19.87 -2.04
CA ASN A 500 -7.93 -21.24 -2.54
C ASN A 500 -8.85 -22.08 -1.64
N GLU A 501 -9.47 -23.12 -2.21
CA GLU A 501 -10.33 -24.08 -1.51
C GLU A 501 -11.36 -23.45 -0.55
N GLY A 502 -12.00 -22.36 -0.98
CA GLY A 502 -13.04 -21.67 -0.20
C GLY A 502 -12.49 -20.79 0.92
N MET A 503 -11.17 -20.57 0.97
CA MET A 503 -10.52 -19.76 1.99
C MET A 503 -9.68 -18.63 1.38
N VAL A 504 -9.49 -17.57 2.16
CA VAL A 504 -8.55 -16.49 1.86
C VAL A 504 -7.53 -16.35 2.98
N PHE A 505 -6.27 -16.14 2.61
CA PHE A 505 -5.14 -16.07 3.52
C PHE A 505 -4.38 -14.78 3.31
N PHE A 506 -4.01 -14.15 4.42
CA PHE A 506 -3.18 -12.94 4.44
C PHE A 506 -2.47 -12.85 5.80
N SER A 507 -1.52 -11.91 5.91
CA SER A 507 -0.78 -11.67 7.14
C SER A 507 -0.83 -10.20 7.55
N ALA A 508 -1.08 -9.96 8.83
CA ALA A 508 -1.07 -8.63 9.42
C ALA A 508 -0.80 -8.73 10.92
N ASN A 509 -0.18 -7.73 11.52
CA ASN A 509 0.07 -7.65 12.96
C ASN A 509 0.84 -8.86 13.54
N GLY A 510 1.77 -9.45 12.78
CA GLY A 510 2.49 -10.65 13.22
C GLY A 510 1.63 -11.93 13.27
N MET A 511 0.46 -11.92 12.62
CA MET A 511 -0.46 -13.05 12.51
C MET A 511 -0.56 -13.49 11.05
N ILE A 512 -0.82 -14.77 10.83
CA ILE A 512 -1.35 -15.30 9.56
C ILE A 512 -2.81 -15.67 9.80
N TYR A 513 -3.70 -15.19 8.95
CA TYR A 513 -5.13 -15.46 9.05
C TYR A 513 -5.59 -16.38 7.93
N GLY A 514 -6.47 -17.32 8.24
CA GLY A 514 -7.29 -18.05 7.27
C GLY A 514 -8.75 -17.71 7.49
N LEU A 515 -9.35 -16.99 6.55
CA LEU A 515 -10.76 -16.60 6.57
C LEU A 515 -11.54 -17.47 5.59
N ASP A 516 -12.81 -17.68 5.90
CA ASP A 516 -13.79 -18.22 4.97
C ASP A 516 -13.96 -17.20 3.83
N ALA A 517 -13.77 -17.61 2.58
CA ALA A 517 -13.90 -16.71 1.44
C ALA A 517 -15.35 -16.20 1.30
N GLN A 518 -16.32 -16.91 1.88
CA GLN A 518 -17.75 -16.62 1.83
C GLN A 518 -18.26 -16.45 0.40
N THR A 519 -17.59 -17.09 -0.57
CA THR A 519 -18.03 -17.11 -1.96
C THR A 519 -19.14 -18.14 -2.09
N PHE A 520 -20.20 -17.79 -2.81
CA PHE A 520 -21.21 -18.76 -3.19
C PHE A 520 -20.56 -19.79 -4.10
N GLU A 521 -20.19 -20.96 -3.58
CA GLU A 521 -19.88 -22.10 -4.42
C GLU A 521 -21.15 -22.41 -5.20
N THR A 522 -21.19 -22.03 -6.48
CA THR A 522 -22.06 -22.72 -7.44
C THR A 522 -21.52 -24.12 -7.60
N SER A 523 -21.83 -24.99 -6.63
CA SER A 523 -21.65 -26.42 -6.77
C SER A 523 -22.41 -26.84 -8.03
N SER A 524 -21.68 -27.36 -9.01
CA SER A 524 -22.18 -27.96 -10.23
C SER A 524 -22.92 -29.27 -9.94
N LYS A 525 -24.02 -29.17 -9.20
CA LYS A 525 -25.12 -30.13 -9.20
C LYS A 525 -26.40 -29.32 -9.25
N ALA A 526 -26.78 -28.98 -10.48
CA ALA A 526 -28.14 -28.59 -10.79
C ALA A 526 -29.07 -29.78 -10.48
N SER A 527 -29.52 -29.91 -9.23
CA SER A 527 -30.89 -30.33 -9.01
C SER A 527 -31.74 -29.10 -9.25
N VAL A 528 -32.48 -29.12 -10.36
CA VAL A 528 -33.55 -28.17 -10.65
C VAL A 528 -34.61 -28.33 -9.57
N GLU A 529 -34.41 -27.68 -8.42
CA GLU A 529 -35.52 -27.31 -7.58
C GLU A 529 -36.09 -26.03 -8.15
N LYS A 530 -37.27 -26.17 -8.77
CA LYS A 530 -38.19 -25.07 -9.03
C LYS A 530 -38.34 -24.28 -7.73
N LYS A 531 -37.60 -23.19 -7.58
CA LYS A 531 -37.97 -22.12 -6.65
C LYS A 531 -39.30 -21.59 -7.15
N THR A 532 -40.38 -22.06 -6.55
CA THR A 532 -41.64 -21.31 -6.51
C THR A 532 -41.30 -19.98 -5.86
N SER A 533 -41.17 -18.94 -6.68
CA SER A 533 -41.12 -17.57 -6.21
C SER A 533 -42.40 -17.32 -5.42
N ALA A 534 -42.27 -17.09 -4.12
CA ALA A 534 -43.33 -16.42 -3.39
C ALA A 534 -43.46 -15.03 -4.01
N ILE A 535 -44.49 -14.85 -4.83
CA ILE A 535 -44.87 -13.55 -5.36
C ILE A 535 -45.38 -12.76 -4.16
N TYR A 536 -44.52 -11.92 -3.58
CA TYR A 536 -44.99 -10.90 -2.66
C TYR A 536 -45.71 -9.83 -3.49
N PRO A 537 -47.04 -9.64 -3.30
CA PRO A 537 -47.74 -8.60 -4.04
C PRO A 537 -47.12 -7.26 -3.68
N SER A 538 -46.79 -6.46 -4.71
CA SER A 538 -46.23 -5.13 -4.47
C SER A 538 -47.17 -4.32 -3.56
N PRO A 539 -46.66 -3.37 -2.76
CA PRO A 539 -47.49 -2.54 -1.86
C PRO A 539 -48.67 -1.87 -2.58
N ILE A 540 -48.54 -1.65 -3.89
CA ILE A 540 -49.58 -1.09 -4.76
C ILE A 540 -50.77 -2.05 -4.90
N TYR A 541 -50.54 -3.35 -5.07
CA TYR A 541 -51.62 -4.35 -5.19
C TYR A 541 -52.37 -4.56 -3.87
N ILE A 542 -51.68 -4.52 -2.73
CA ILE A 542 -52.30 -4.57 -1.41
C ILE A 542 -53.19 -3.34 -1.20
N SER A 543 -52.72 -2.16 -1.61
CA SER A 543 -53.48 -0.90 -1.51
C SER A 543 -54.74 -0.90 -2.38
N ILE A 544 -54.64 -1.42 -3.61
CA ILE A 544 -55.79 -1.56 -4.53
C ILE A 544 -56.81 -2.57 -3.97
N ALA A 545 -56.35 -3.70 -3.44
CA ALA A 545 -57.23 -4.71 -2.85
C ALA A 545 -57.99 -4.15 -1.63
N LEU A 546 -57.31 -3.39 -0.76
CA LEU A 546 -57.96 -2.71 0.38
C LEU A 546 -59.00 -1.69 -0.08
N ALA A 547 -58.70 -0.89 -1.11
CA ALA A 547 -59.66 0.07 -1.65
C ALA A 547 -60.91 -0.62 -2.22
N ILE A 548 -60.75 -1.74 -2.94
CA ILE A 548 -61.87 -2.52 -3.47
C ILE A 548 -62.72 -3.12 -2.34
N ILE A 549 -62.10 -3.65 -1.29
CA ILE A 549 -62.81 -4.20 -0.13
C ILE A 549 -63.62 -3.11 0.56
N ILE A 550 -63.06 -1.91 0.74
CA ILE A 550 -63.77 -0.78 1.34
C ILE A 550 -64.98 -0.38 0.47
N ILE A 551 -64.80 -0.29 -0.84
CA ILE A 551 -65.89 0.05 -1.77
C ILE A 551 -66.99 -1.02 -1.73
N LEU A 552 -66.64 -2.31 -1.78
CA LEU A 552 -67.60 -3.40 -1.70
C LEU A 552 -68.32 -3.45 -0.36
N THR A 553 -67.64 -3.12 0.74
CA THR A 553 -68.24 -3.07 2.08
C THR A 553 -69.23 -1.90 2.18
N ILE A 554 -68.88 -0.73 1.65
CA ILE A 554 -69.79 0.42 1.56
C ILE A 554 -71.00 0.07 0.69
N LEU A 555 -70.79 -0.59 -0.46
CA LEU A 555 -71.86 -1.02 -1.36
C LEU A 555 -72.78 -2.04 -0.70
N TYR A 556 -72.22 -3.01 0.02
CA TYR A 556 -72.96 -4.01 0.79
C TYR A 556 -73.80 -3.37 1.90
N LEU A 557 -73.22 -2.44 2.66
CA LEU A 557 -73.94 -1.71 3.71
C LEU A 557 -75.03 -0.79 3.14
N TYR A 558 -74.80 -0.19 1.98
CA TYR A 558 -75.79 0.62 1.27
C TYR A 558 -76.96 -0.23 0.74
N LEU A 559 -76.67 -1.40 0.16
CA LEU A 559 -77.67 -2.34 -0.35
C LEU A 559 -78.47 -3.02 0.76
N ARG A 560 -77.89 -3.20 1.95
CA ARG A 560 -78.58 -3.78 3.12
C ARG A 560 -79.49 -2.79 3.86
N LYS A 561 -79.35 -1.49 3.58
CA LYS A 561 -80.15 -0.40 4.17
C LYS A 561 -81.37 -0.03 3.32
N LYS A 562 -81.48 -0.61 2.12
CA LYS A 562 -82.67 -0.63 1.26
C LYS A 562 -83.45 -1.91 1.53
#